data_AF-A0A4W5RIX0-F1
#
_entry.id   AF-A0A4W5RIX0-F1
#
_cell.length_a   1.000
_cell.length_b   1.000
_cell.length_c   1.000
_cell.angle_alpha   90.00
_cell.angle_beta   90.00
_cell.angle_gamma   90.00
#
_symmetry.space_group_name_H-M   'P 1'
#
loop_
_entity.id
_entity.type
_entity.pdbx_description
1 polymer ?
#
loop_
_entity_poly.entity_id
_entity_poly.type
_entity_poly.pdbx_seq_one_letter_code
_entity_poly.pdbx_strand_id
1 'polypeptide(L)'
;IDLTHNPPLPLTPSDFIQQVSSDCSTLFVDGSESGVGSTCVRVEFLLGTLSGSLCLSVWAPVVPLRVSLSDNELSAIEGWNHYAENGCSPVYQRSTVQVLTQFSAQGGQGQLTYLLGSSDWFVDATEMVRNWLRVENPRVAVLDKQSNLIGLHPG
;
A
#
# COMPACT_ATOMS: atom_id res chain seq x y z
N ILE A 1 10.32 11.35 -12.94
CA ILE A 1 8.92 10.98 -12.64
C ILE A 1 8.69 11.37 -11.19
N ASP A 2 8.05 12.52 -10.99
CA ASP A 2 7.75 13.07 -9.66
C ASP A 2 6.24 12.96 -9.45
N LEU A 3 5.83 12.27 -8.39
CA LEU A 3 4.43 11.93 -8.13
C LEU A 3 3.92 12.80 -6.97
N THR A 4 3.36 13.97 -7.27
CA THR A 4 2.80 14.85 -6.24
C THR A 4 1.47 14.29 -5.72
N HIS A 5 1.46 13.89 -4.46
CA HIS A 5 0.26 13.58 -3.68
C HIS A 5 -0.36 14.89 -3.16
N ASN A 6 -1.67 15.07 -3.34
CA ASN A 6 -2.43 16.09 -2.61
C ASN A 6 -3.43 15.39 -1.68
N PRO A 7 -3.15 15.25 -0.38
CA PRO A 7 -4.09 14.67 0.57
C PRO A 7 -5.19 15.69 0.94
N PRO A 8 -6.43 15.24 1.23
CA PRO A 8 -7.45 16.12 1.79
C PRO A 8 -7.09 16.58 3.22
N LEU A 9 -7.53 17.80 3.55
CA LEU A 9 -7.33 18.57 4.79
C LEU A 9 -7.82 17.83 6.07
N PRO A 10 -7.35 18.24 7.28
CA PRO A 10 -7.24 17.37 8.43
C PRO A 10 -8.57 17.17 9.16
N LEU A 11 -8.90 15.91 9.43
CA LEU A 11 -9.92 15.56 10.39
C LEU A 11 -9.33 15.61 11.82
N THR A 12 -10.21 15.89 12.78
CA THR A 12 -9.91 16.26 14.16
C THR A 12 -9.17 15.20 14.98
N PRO A 13 -8.56 15.54 16.14
CA PRO A 13 -7.59 14.68 16.86
C PRO A 13 -8.20 13.46 17.59
N SER A 14 -9.39 13.00 17.21
CA SER A 14 -10.11 11.92 17.86
C SER A 14 -10.72 10.91 16.90
N ASP A 15 -10.24 10.83 15.65
CA ASP A 15 -10.74 9.84 14.70
C ASP A 15 -10.14 8.48 15.01
N PHE A 16 -11.03 7.64 15.55
CA PHE A 16 -10.81 6.42 16.29
C PHE A 16 -10.03 5.38 15.48
N ILE A 17 -8.96 4.85 16.09
CA ILE A 17 -8.17 3.72 15.57
C ILE A 17 -8.99 2.39 15.56
N GLN A 18 -10.27 2.41 15.97
CA GLN A 18 -11.05 1.21 16.24
C GLN A 18 -12.56 1.42 16.01
N GLN A 19 -13.12 0.65 15.07
CA GLN A 19 -14.55 0.56 14.82
C GLN A 19 -15.09 -0.81 15.28
N VAL A 20 -16.28 -0.83 15.89
CA VAL A 20 -16.90 -2.04 16.45
C VAL A 20 -18.18 -2.33 15.67
N SER A 21 -18.42 -3.60 15.35
CA SER A 21 -19.66 -4.04 14.69
C SER A 21 -20.88 -3.81 15.60
N SER A 22 -22.06 -3.65 15.00
CA SER A 22 -23.30 -3.36 15.74
C SER A 22 -23.74 -4.48 16.69
N ASP A 23 -23.30 -5.71 16.46
CA ASP A 23 -23.51 -6.88 17.32
C ASP A 23 -22.36 -7.10 18.31
N CYS A 24 -21.39 -6.18 18.37
CA CYS A 24 -20.18 -6.24 19.20
C CYS A 24 -19.34 -7.51 19.00
N SER A 25 -19.49 -8.20 17.86
CA SER A 25 -18.76 -9.44 17.56
C SER A 25 -17.41 -9.19 16.90
N THR A 26 -17.22 -8.04 16.25
CA THR A 26 -16.05 -7.75 15.42
C THR A 26 -15.51 -6.37 15.72
N LEU A 27 -14.20 -6.29 15.92
CA LEU A 27 -13.44 -5.05 15.91
C LEU A 27 -12.67 -4.97 14.59
N PHE A 28 -12.76 -3.82 13.91
CA PHE A 28 -12.10 -3.62 12.63
C PHE A 28 -11.52 -2.19 12.50
N VAL A 29 -10.67 -2.05 11.49
CA VAL A 29 -9.96 -0.84 11.09
C VAL A 29 -10.27 -0.69 9.60
N ASP A 30 -10.72 0.47 9.15
CA ASP A 30 -11.22 0.64 7.77
C ASP A 30 -10.21 1.30 6.82
N GLY A 31 -9.06 1.72 7.35
CA GLY A 31 -7.98 2.36 6.60
C GLY A 31 -8.16 3.87 6.40
N SER A 32 -9.18 4.49 7.00
CA SER A 32 -9.32 5.95 7.07
C SER A 32 -8.48 6.59 8.17
N GLU A 33 -7.89 5.78 9.05
CA GLU A 33 -7.11 6.22 10.19
C GLU A 33 -5.79 6.88 9.74
N SER A 34 -5.67 8.19 9.99
CA SER A 34 -4.45 8.94 9.72
C SER A 34 -3.54 8.93 10.96
N GLY A 35 -2.38 8.28 10.89
CA GLY A 35 -1.41 8.31 12.00
C GLY A 35 -0.41 7.18 12.02
N VAL A 36 0.37 7.12 13.10
CA VAL A 36 1.25 5.99 13.42
C VAL A 36 0.44 4.88 14.08
N GLY A 37 0.82 3.62 13.86
CA GLY A 37 0.23 2.48 14.56
C GLY A 37 0.44 2.58 16.08
N SER A 38 -0.13 1.66 16.85
CA SER A 38 0.05 1.58 18.30
C SER A 38 0.35 0.15 18.74
N THR A 39 1.32 -0.03 19.65
CA THR A 39 1.65 -1.36 20.16
C THR A 39 0.63 -1.89 21.18
N CYS A 40 -0.17 -1.01 21.80
CA CYS A 40 -1.31 -1.39 22.61
C CYS A 40 -2.43 -0.36 22.43
N VAL A 41 -3.45 -0.76 21.66
CA VAL A 41 -4.78 -0.18 21.72
C VAL A 41 -5.61 -1.02 22.67
N ARG A 42 -6.06 -0.39 23.76
CA ARG A 42 -6.82 -1.07 24.81
C ARG A 42 -8.27 -1.25 24.36
N VAL A 43 -8.71 -2.50 24.29
CA VAL A 43 -10.10 -2.89 24.11
C VAL A 43 -10.62 -3.38 25.44
N GLU A 44 -11.73 -2.82 25.90
CA GLU A 44 -12.43 -3.28 27.10
C GLU A 44 -13.61 -4.16 26.69
N PHE A 45 -13.77 -5.31 27.33
CA PHE A 45 -14.88 -6.21 27.07
C PHE A 45 -15.71 -6.43 28.33
N LEU A 46 -17.03 -6.47 28.13
CA LEU A 46 -18.03 -6.67 29.16
C LEU A 46 -18.95 -7.81 28.72
N LEU A 47 -19.01 -8.89 29.50
CA LEU A 47 -19.90 -10.03 29.26
C LEU A 47 -20.64 -10.39 30.55
N GLY A 48 -21.87 -9.91 30.69
CA GLY A 48 -22.62 -10.01 31.94
C GLY A 48 -21.93 -9.26 33.07
N THR A 49 -21.44 -9.98 34.09
CA THR A 49 -20.65 -9.43 35.20
C THR A 49 -19.14 -9.54 35.01
N LEU A 50 -18.69 -10.22 33.96
CA LEU A 50 -17.27 -10.35 33.64
C LEU A 50 -16.82 -9.08 32.90
N SER A 51 -15.74 -8.49 33.38
CA SER A 51 -15.04 -7.40 32.70
C SER A 51 -13.59 -7.77 32.50
N GLY A 52 -12.99 -7.31 31.40
CA GLY A 52 -11.58 -7.45 31.15
C GLY A 52 -11.10 -6.48 30.08
N SER A 53 -9.79 -6.46 29.85
CA SER A 53 -9.19 -5.64 28.81
C SER A 53 -8.13 -6.42 28.04
N LEU A 54 -7.97 -6.07 26.76
CA LEU A 54 -6.99 -6.64 25.86
C LEU A 54 -6.20 -5.51 25.19
N CYS A 55 -4.88 -5.65 25.13
CA CYS A 55 -4.04 -4.80 24.28
C CYS A 55 -3.96 -5.42 22.89
N LEU A 56 -4.40 -4.69 21.86
CA LEU A 56 -4.21 -5.05 20.47
C LEU A 56 -3.09 -4.19 19.85
N SER A 57 -2.21 -4.81 19.06
CA SER A 57 -1.20 -4.07 18.31
C SER A 57 -1.69 -3.78 16.90
N VAL A 58 -1.67 -2.51 16.51
CA VAL A 58 -2.03 -2.03 15.18
C VAL A 58 -0.78 -1.45 14.54
N TRP A 59 -0.38 -1.99 13.39
CA TRP A 59 0.81 -1.57 12.67
C TRP A 59 0.42 -0.75 11.44
N ALA A 60 1.01 0.43 11.26
CA ALA A 60 0.74 1.30 10.12
C ALA A 60 1.91 1.29 9.13
N PRO A 61 1.65 1.33 7.81
CA PRO A 61 2.71 1.43 6.82
C PRO A 61 3.40 2.80 6.92
N VAL A 62 4.72 2.80 6.79
CA VAL A 62 5.52 4.03 6.75
C VAL A 62 5.42 4.62 5.34
N VAL A 63 5.05 5.90 5.26
CA VAL A 63 4.96 6.65 4.01
C VAL A 63 6.17 7.58 3.82
N PRO A 64 6.62 7.83 2.58
CA PRO A 64 6.09 7.29 1.32
C PRO A 64 6.46 5.82 1.11
N LEU A 65 5.57 5.07 0.45
CA LEU A 65 5.84 3.69 0.04
C LEU A 65 6.94 3.67 -1.04
N ARG A 66 7.77 2.64 -1.05
CA ARG A 66 8.84 2.47 -2.04
C ARG A 66 8.31 1.67 -3.22
N VAL A 67 8.31 2.26 -4.41
CA VAL A 67 7.97 1.55 -5.64
C VAL A 67 9.25 1.11 -6.33
N SER A 68 9.31 -0.17 -6.71
CA SER A 68 10.42 -0.78 -7.43
C SER A 68 9.91 -1.49 -8.67
N LEU A 69 10.71 -1.48 -9.73
CA LEU A 69 10.47 -2.24 -10.95
C LEU A 69 11.53 -3.34 -11.06
N SER A 70 11.16 -4.53 -11.52
CA SER A 70 12.13 -5.57 -11.85
C SER A 70 13.04 -5.15 -13.02
N ASP A 71 12.51 -4.35 -13.93
CA ASP A 71 13.22 -3.73 -15.05
C ASP A 71 12.69 -2.29 -15.24
N ASN A 72 13.60 -1.32 -15.23
CA ASN A 72 13.28 0.10 -15.38
C ASN A 72 13.31 0.58 -16.84
N GLU A 73 13.79 -0.24 -17.78
CA GLU A 73 13.86 0.10 -19.20
C GLU A 73 13.05 -0.90 -20.04
N LEU A 74 11.81 -0.54 -20.37
CA LEU A 74 10.93 -1.38 -21.18
C LEU A 74 11.22 -1.22 -22.67
N SER A 75 12.29 -1.85 -23.14
CA SER A 75 12.74 -1.77 -24.53
C SER A 75 11.83 -2.53 -25.49
N ALA A 76 11.86 -2.14 -26.77
CA ALA A 76 11.28 -2.95 -27.83
C ALA A 76 12.03 -4.29 -27.93
N ILE A 77 11.29 -5.39 -28.03
CA ILE A 77 11.85 -6.72 -28.18
C ILE A 77 12.22 -6.91 -29.64
N GLU A 78 13.52 -7.05 -29.91
CA GLU A 78 14.03 -7.19 -31.27
C GLU A 78 13.38 -8.37 -32.00
N GLY A 79 12.87 -8.13 -33.21
CA GLY A 79 12.22 -9.13 -34.04
C GLY A 79 10.77 -9.48 -33.65
N TRP A 80 10.24 -8.92 -32.56
CA TRP A 80 8.86 -9.14 -32.13
C TRP A 80 7.97 -7.98 -32.53
N ASN A 81 7.11 -8.24 -33.51
CA ASN A 81 6.10 -7.28 -33.96
C ASN A 81 4.72 -7.94 -34.01
N HIS A 82 3.68 -7.15 -33.81
CA HIS A 82 2.29 -7.54 -34.01
C HIS A 82 1.66 -6.72 -35.13
N TYR A 83 0.65 -7.27 -35.81
CA TYR A 83 -0.11 -6.55 -36.82
C TYR A 83 -1.24 -5.78 -36.14
N ALA A 84 -1.14 -4.45 -36.18
CA ALA A 84 -2.21 -3.53 -35.83
C ALA A 84 -2.93 -3.07 -37.12
N GLU A 85 -4.04 -2.34 -36.96
CA GLU A 85 -4.81 -1.82 -38.11
C GLU A 85 -3.96 -0.96 -39.06
N ASN A 86 -2.89 -0.35 -38.54
CA ASN A 86 -2.01 0.57 -39.27
C ASN A 86 -0.73 -0.12 -39.78
N GLY A 87 -0.63 -1.44 -39.67
CA GLY A 87 0.52 -2.23 -40.07
C GLY A 87 1.29 -2.85 -38.90
N CYS A 88 2.58 -3.12 -39.13
CA CYS A 88 3.45 -3.82 -38.20
C CYS A 88 3.89 -2.88 -37.06
N SER A 89 3.65 -3.27 -35.80
CA SER A 89 3.99 -2.49 -34.61
C SER A 89 4.88 -3.29 -33.66
N PRO A 90 5.92 -2.68 -33.07
CA PRO A 90 6.84 -3.37 -32.16
C PRO A 90 6.15 -3.82 -30.87
N VAL A 91 6.65 -4.91 -30.29
CA VAL A 91 6.26 -5.39 -28.96
C VAL A 91 7.30 -4.92 -27.96
N TYR A 92 6.88 -4.33 -26.85
CA TYR A 92 7.77 -3.87 -25.79
C TYR A 92 7.80 -4.84 -24.61
N GLN A 93 8.87 -4.77 -23.83
CA GLN A 93 9.05 -5.53 -22.59
C GLN A 93 8.02 -5.17 -21.52
N ARG A 94 8.00 -6.01 -20.48
CA ARG A 94 7.18 -5.83 -19.28
C ARG A 94 8.06 -5.94 -18.03
N SER A 95 7.69 -5.24 -16.98
CA SER A 95 8.32 -5.32 -15.67
C SER A 95 7.28 -5.54 -14.59
N THR A 96 7.62 -6.33 -13.57
CA THR A 96 6.80 -6.42 -12.36
C THR A 96 6.99 -5.17 -11.51
N VAL A 97 5.90 -4.64 -10.99
CA VAL A 97 5.89 -3.56 -9.99
C VAL A 97 5.86 -4.17 -8.60
N GLN A 98 6.75 -3.73 -7.73
CA GLN A 98 6.74 -4.05 -6.31
C GLN A 98 6.56 -2.78 -5.50
N VAL A 99 5.64 -2.80 -4.53
CA VAL A 99 5.47 -1.74 -3.55
C VAL A 99 5.89 -2.25 -2.19
N LEU A 100 6.94 -1.65 -1.65
CA LEU A 100 7.58 -2.04 -0.41
C LEU A 100 7.36 -0.97 0.65
N THR A 101 7.07 -1.40 1.88
CA THR A 101 7.01 -0.48 3.03
C THR A 101 7.47 -1.15 4.31
N GLN A 102 7.87 -0.32 5.26
CA GLN A 102 8.05 -0.74 6.64
C GLN A 102 6.72 -0.57 7.36
N PHE A 103 6.47 -1.40 8.37
CA PHE A 103 5.33 -1.22 9.25
C PHE A 103 5.82 -0.76 10.61
N SER A 104 5.20 0.27 11.17
CA SER A 104 5.61 0.85 12.45
C SER A 104 4.42 1.06 13.39
N ALA A 105 4.72 1.04 14.68
CA ALA A 105 3.77 1.28 15.75
C ALA A 105 4.44 2.04 16.89
N GLN A 106 3.68 2.88 17.57
CA GLN A 106 4.12 3.68 18.69
C GLN A 106 3.81 2.99 20.02
N GLY A 107 4.82 2.91 20.88
CA GLY A 107 4.69 2.40 22.25
C GLY A 107 4.24 3.46 23.24
N GLY A 108 3.98 3.03 24.48
CA GLY A 108 3.44 3.88 25.55
C GLY A 108 4.31 5.09 25.98
N GLN A 109 5.56 5.18 25.52
CA GLN A 109 6.44 6.35 25.74
C GLN A 109 6.65 7.18 24.46
N GLY A 110 5.87 6.95 23.42
CA GLY A 110 6.07 7.59 22.12
C GLY A 110 7.18 6.95 21.27
N GLN A 111 7.85 5.91 21.79
CA GLN A 111 8.89 5.18 21.07
C GLN A 111 8.32 4.48 19.85
N LEU A 112 8.87 4.79 18.67
CA LEU A 112 8.53 4.10 17.44
C LEU A 112 9.21 2.73 17.40
N THR A 113 8.44 1.70 17.10
CA THR A 113 8.90 0.33 16.90
C THR A 113 8.54 -0.11 15.50
N TYR A 114 9.34 -0.99 14.91
CA TYR A 114 9.12 -1.55 13.58
C TYR A 114 8.67 -3.01 13.67
N LEU A 115 7.79 -3.40 12.76
CA LEU A 115 7.36 -4.79 12.60
C LEU A 115 8.60 -5.65 12.34
N LEU A 116 8.70 -6.81 12.99
CA LEU A 116 9.89 -7.68 13.00
C LEU A 116 11.13 -7.11 13.74
N GLY A 117 10.98 -5.97 14.43
CA GLY A 117 12.01 -5.45 15.34
C GLY A 117 13.18 -4.72 14.67
N SER A 118 13.16 -4.47 13.35
CA SER A 118 14.19 -3.68 12.66
C SER A 118 13.57 -2.83 11.53
N SER A 119 14.15 -1.66 11.28
CA SER A 119 13.81 -0.76 10.18
C SER A 119 14.35 -1.21 8.82
N ASP A 120 15.14 -2.28 8.77
CA ASP A 120 15.75 -2.78 7.53
C ASP A 120 14.80 -3.73 6.78
N TRP A 121 13.75 -4.21 7.44
CA TRP A 121 12.78 -5.13 6.87
C TRP A 121 11.67 -4.38 6.13
N PHE A 122 11.52 -4.69 4.85
CA PHE A 122 10.42 -4.23 4.03
C PHE A 122 9.44 -5.37 3.79
N VAL A 123 8.16 -5.04 3.83
CA VAL A 123 7.05 -5.93 3.50
C VAL A 123 6.53 -5.56 2.12
N ASP A 124 6.26 -6.58 1.32
CA ASP A 124 5.56 -6.41 0.04
C ASP A 124 4.09 -6.09 0.29
N ALA A 125 3.70 -4.86 -0.06
CA ALA A 125 2.36 -4.32 0.04
C ALA A 125 1.69 -4.16 -1.34
N THR A 126 2.27 -4.73 -2.40
CA THR A 126 1.80 -4.56 -3.80
C THR A 126 0.33 -4.94 -3.95
N GLU A 127 -0.09 -6.05 -3.34
CA GLU A 127 -1.48 -6.50 -3.39
C GLU A 127 -2.45 -5.54 -2.70
N MET A 128 -2.02 -4.95 -1.58
CA MET A 128 -2.85 -4.03 -0.79
C MET A 128 -3.13 -2.74 -1.55
N VAL A 129 -2.17 -2.28 -2.36
CA VAL A 129 -2.25 -1.01 -3.07
C VAL A 129 -2.54 -1.13 -4.56
N ARG A 130 -2.78 -2.36 -5.06
CA ARG A 130 -2.98 -2.65 -6.48
C ARG A 130 -3.95 -1.69 -7.18
N ASN A 131 -5.08 -1.39 -6.52
CA ASN A 131 -6.14 -0.54 -7.09
C ASN A 131 -5.77 0.95 -7.14
N TRP A 132 -4.77 1.36 -6.37
CA TRP A 132 -4.25 2.73 -6.32
C TRP A 132 -3.04 2.94 -7.24
N LEU A 133 -2.44 1.87 -7.77
CA LEU A 133 -1.37 2.00 -8.76
C LEU A 133 -1.88 2.64 -10.05
N ARG A 134 -1.11 3.62 -10.54
CA ARG A 134 -1.39 4.37 -11.77
C ARG A 134 -0.11 4.59 -12.55
N VAL A 135 -0.24 4.57 -13.88
CA VAL A 135 0.84 4.97 -14.78
C VAL A 135 0.67 6.45 -15.11
N GLU A 136 1.75 7.22 -14.97
CA GLU A 136 1.75 8.67 -15.23
C GLU A 136 1.37 8.98 -16.69
N ASN A 137 1.98 8.27 -17.64
CA ASN A 137 1.71 8.43 -19.07
C ASN A 137 1.20 7.13 -19.71
N PRO A 138 -0.13 6.96 -19.82
CA PRO A 138 -0.75 5.79 -20.43
C PRO A 138 -0.43 5.58 -21.92
N ARG A 139 0.18 6.57 -22.60
CA ARG A 139 0.62 6.40 -23.99
C ARG A 139 1.92 5.60 -24.08
N VAL A 140 2.77 5.69 -23.05
CA VAL A 140 4.10 5.06 -23.00
C VAL A 140 4.02 3.66 -22.41
N ALA A 141 3.22 3.48 -21.37
CA ALA A 141 3.07 2.20 -20.71
C ALA A 141 1.67 2.04 -20.08
N VAL A 142 1.28 0.81 -19.79
CA VAL A 142 0.04 0.47 -19.08
C VAL A 142 0.31 -0.54 -17.98
N LEU A 143 -0.51 -0.52 -16.93
CA LEU A 143 -0.45 -1.50 -15.85
C LEU A 143 -1.50 -2.59 -16.10
N ASP A 144 -1.10 -3.86 -16.04
CA ASP A 144 -2.02 -4.98 -16.11
C ASP A 144 -2.67 -5.30 -14.74
N LYS A 145 -3.53 -6.34 -14.72
CA LYS A 145 -4.25 -6.75 -13.51
C LYS A 145 -3.35 -7.40 -12.45
N GLN A 146 -2.14 -7.81 -12.84
CA GLN A 146 -1.16 -8.50 -12.02
C GLN A 146 -0.02 -7.57 -11.57
N SER A 147 -0.23 -6.24 -11.67
CA SER A 147 0.78 -5.24 -11.32
C SER A 147 2.05 -5.33 -12.18
N ASN A 148 1.93 -5.74 -13.44
CA ASN A 148 3.04 -5.59 -14.39
C ASN A 148 2.85 -4.33 -15.22
N LEU A 149 3.93 -3.55 -15.33
CA LEU A 149 4.05 -2.43 -16.23
C LEU A 149 4.45 -2.95 -17.62
N ILE A 150 3.66 -2.64 -18.64
CA ILE A 150 3.85 -3.08 -20.02
C ILE A 150 4.14 -1.86 -20.88
N GLY A 151 5.26 -1.86 -21.61
CA GLY A 151 5.61 -0.80 -22.54
C GLY A 151 4.70 -0.78 -23.78
N LEU A 152 4.48 0.40 -24.34
CA LEU A 152 3.68 0.62 -25.55
C LEU A 152 4.40 1.51 -26.57
N HIS A 153 5.08 2.55 -26.10
CA HIS A 153 5.82 3.50 -26.95
C HIS A 153 7.05 4.01 -26.19
N PRO A 154 8.05 4.57 -26.88
CA PRO A 154 9.15 5.27 -26.24
C PRO A 154 8.63 6.52 -25.51
N GLY A 155 9.21 6.78 -24.33
CA GLY A 155 8.87 7.92 -23.47
C GLY A 155 9.69 9.16 -23.72
#